data_AF-A0A810NDI7-F1
#
_entry.id   AF-A0A810NDI7-F1
#
_cell.length_a   1.000
_cell.length_b   1.000
_cell.length_c   1.000
_cell.angle_alpha   90.00
_cell.angle_beta   90.00
_cell.angle_gamma   90.00
#
_symmetry.space_group_name_H-M   'P 1'
#
loop_
_entity.id
_entity.type
_entity.pdbx_description
1 polymer ?
#
loop_
_entity_poly.entity_id
_entity_poly.type
_entity_poly.pdbx_seq_one_letter_code
_entity_poly.pdbx_strand_id
1 'polypeptide(L)'
;MANLPASAWQPPLPERDRVLQNLAVTGDSREAFSFAAARTAGVYTLVRRREDGRVDHAGTSGNDHALCGITGIDVYRQPFDPNVRNVCPECREEAARTPPEPVVSIQERLHEMLEPAEGPLRDELRRLLRAGAHVGPWTGGHAQTLAEGVVFDRIIEGADAIRKALAAAASIELIRVKGGGRNFLVVVPRGGSPAVAVQRPDPDQSPETRDEA
;
A
#
# COMPACT_ATOMS: atom_id res chain seq x y z
N MET A 1 -48.86 -15.06 9.58
CA MET A 1 -47.90 -14.24 10.34
C MET A 1 -46.51 -14.82 10.09
N ALA A 2 -45.73 -14.20 9.21
CA ALA A 2 -44.38 -14.63 8.88
C ALA A 2 -43.43 -13.46 9.11
N ASN A 3 -42.49 -13.63 10.05
CA ASN A 3 -41.39 -12.70 10.32
C ASN A 3 -40.34 -12.83 9.21
N LEU A 4 -40.15 -11.75 8.45
CA LEU A 4 -38.98 -11.58 7.59
C LEU A 4 -37.87 -10.89 8.43
N PRO A 5 -36.61 -11.36 8.39
CA PRO A 5 -35.52 -10.75 9.15
C PRO A 5 -35.16 -9.38 8.57
N ALA A 6 -34.84 -8.45 9.46
CA ALA A 6 -34.32 -7.13 9.15
C ALA A 6 -33.17 -7.25 8.15
N SER A 7 -33.39 -6.71 6.95
CA SER A 7 -32.34 -6.51 5.96
C SER A 7 -31.27 -5.62 6.60
N ALA A 8 -30.11 -6.22 6.89
CA ALA A 8 -28.94 -5.50 7.32
C ALA A 8 -28.50 -4.61 6.16
N TRP A 9 -28.89 -3.35 6.22
CA TRP A 9 -28.43 -2.32 5.32
C TRP A 9 -26.93 -2.17 5.52
N GLN A 10 -26.14 -2.80 4.63
CA GLN A 10 -24.71 -2.58 4.53
C GLN A 10 -24.49 -1.32 3.69
N PRO A 11 -23.85 -0.26 4.22
CA PRO A 11 -23.46 0.85 3.37
C PRO A 11 -22.47 0.33 2.31
N PRO A 12 -22.55 0.79 1.05
CA PRO A 12 -21.60 0.40 0.03
C PRO A 12 -20.18 0.72 0.52
N LEU A 13 -19.27 -0.25 0.37
CA LEU A 13 -17.84 -0.03 0.59
C LEU A 13 -17.45 1.23 -0.19
N PRO A 14 -16.90 2.27 0.44
CA PRO A 14 -16.49 3.45 -0.31
C PRO A 14 -15.41 3.02 -1.31
N GLU A 15 -15.49 3.53 -2.54
CA GLU A 15 -14.52 3.38 -3.65
C GLU A 15 -13.12 3.95 -3.29
N ARG A 16 -12.55 3.56 -2.13
CA ARG A 16 -11.49 4.28 -1.41
C ARG A 16 -10.09 3.68 -1.56
N ASP A 17 -9.92 2.66 -2.40
CA ASP A 17 -8.63 1.98 -2.62
C ASP A 17 -7.96 2.29 -3.97
N ARG A 18 -8.33 3.39 -4.62
CA ARG A 18 -7.71 3.83 -5.89
C ARG A 18 -6.56 4.84 -5.77
N VAL A 19 -6.19 5.30 -4.57
CA VAL A 19 -5.28 6.47 -4.42
C VAL A 19 -3.78 6.11 -4.34
N LEU A 20 -3.37 4.87 -4.61
CA LEU A 20 -1.95 4.52 -4.86
C LEU A 20 -1.71 3.92 -6.25
N GLN A 21 -2.68 4.03 -7.18
CA GLN A 21 -2.57 3.39 -8.49
C GLN A 21 -1.82 4.20 -9.57
N ASN A 22 -1.47 5.46 -9.35
CA ASN A 22 -0.84 6.27 -10.39
C ASN A 22 0.49 6.84 -9.94
N LEU A 23 1.54 6.05 -10.10
CA LEU A 23 2.90 6.48 -10.45
C LEU A 23 3.56 5.31 -11.20
N ALA A 24 2.92 4.90 -12.29
CA ALA A 24 3.60 4.11 -13.30
C ALA A 24 4.68 5.02 -13.91
N VAL A 25 5.94 4.67 -13.69
CA VAL A 25 7.06 5.26 -14.42
C VAL A 25 6.92 4.82 -15.88
N THR A 26 6.18 5.59 -16.68
CA THR A 26 6.26 5.53 -18.14
C THR A 26 7.36 6.49 -18.56
N GLY A 27 8.60 6.02 -18.50
CA GLY A 27 9.77 6.77 -18.94
C GLY A 27 10.76 5.81 -19.58
N ASP A 28 10.75 5.80 -20.92
CA ASP A 28 11.71 5.10 -21.77
C ASP A 28 13.08 5.78 -21.65
N SER A 29 13.81 5.47 -20.56
CA SER A 29 15.22 5.77 -20.40
C SER A 29 15.83 4.75 -19.44
N ARG A 30 16.88 4.06 -19.91
CA ARG A 30 17.65 2.98 -19.24
C ARG A 30 18.38 3.41 -17.95
N GLU A 31 17.74 4.17 -17.07
CA GLU A 31 18.19 4.25 -15.68
C GLU A 31 17.80 2.95 -15.00
N ALA A 32 18.78 2.21 -14.50
CA ALA A 32 18.51 1.03 -13.70
C ALA A 32 17.67 1.45 -12.48
N PHE A 33 16.53 0.78 -12.29
CA PHE A 33 15.64 1.07 -11.15
C PHE A 33 16.43 1.07 -9.83
N SER A 34 16.18 2.07 -9.00
CA SER A 34 16.60 2.10 -7.61
C SER A 34 15.47 2.66 -6.76
N PHE A 35 15.46 2.35 -5.46
CA PHE A 35 14.49 2.97 -4.55
C PHE A 35 14.60 4.49 -4.58
N ALA A 36 15.81 5.03 -4.52
CA ALA A 36 16.04 6.48 -4.56
C ALA A 36 15.45 7.15 -5.83
N ALA A 37 15.61 6.53 -6.99
CA ALA A 37 15.04 7.03 -8.25
C ALA A 37 13.52 6.83 -8.34
N ALA A 38 12.97 5.82 -7.66
CA ALA A 38 11.54 5.54 -7.60
C ALA A 38 10.79 6.34 -6.53
N ARG A 39 11.49 6.97 -5.59
CA ARG A 39 10.88 7.93 -4.67
C ARG A 39 10.42 9.12 -5.48
N THR A 40 9.15 9.44 -5.39
CA THR A 40 8.63 10.66 -5.98
C THR A 40 8.88 11.82 -5.04
N ALA A 41 9.05 13.03 -5.58
CA ALA A 41 8.91 14.24 -4.77
C ALA A 41 7.65 14.07 -3.93
N GLY A 42 7.80 14.09 -2.60
CA GLY A 42 6.66 13.86 -1.73
C GLY A 42 5.59 14.89 -2.05
N VAL A 43 4.33 14.56 -1.87
CA VAL A 43 3.40 15.64 -1.57
C VAL A 43 3.14 15.50 -0.10
N TYR A 44 3.29 16.59 0.66
CA TYR A 44 2.82 16.58 2.04
C TYR A 44 1.40 16.03 2.04
N THR A 45 1.11 15.13 2.96
CA THR A 45 -0.23 14.57 3.11
C THR A 45 -1.06 15.55 3.92
N LEU A 46 -2.34 15.70 3.56
CA LEU A 46 -3.25 16.49 4.37
C LEU A 46 -3.48 15.79 5.71
N VAL A 47 -3.27 16.51 6.81
CA VAL A 47 -3.62 16.04 8.15
C VAL A 47 -4.44 17.11 8.88
N ARG A 48 -5.28 16.68 9.83
CA ARG A 48 -6.06 17.58 10.69
C ARG A 48 -6.00 17.11 12.13
N ARG A 49 -6.04 18.03 13.10
CA ARG A 49 -6.18 17.65 14.51
C ARG A 49 -7.55 17.00 14.73
N ARG A 50 -7.60 15.87 15.46
CA ARG A 50 -8.84 15.13 15.73
C ARG A 50 -9.90 15.95 16.46
N GLU A 51 -9.47 16.87 17.31
CA GLU A 51 -10.36 17.61 18.20
C GLU A 51 -11.14 18.72 17.51
N ASP A 52 -10.51 19.46 16.60
CA ASP A 52 -11.11 20.65 16.00
C ASP A 52 -11.18 20.62 14.47
N GLY A 53 -10.46 19.73 13.77
CA GLY A 53 -10.71 19.29 12.40
C GLY A 53 -10.88 20.36 11.32
N ARG A 54 -10.58 21.62 11.62
CA ARG A 54 -10.98 22.81 10.83
C ARG A 54 -9.84 23.40 10.03
N VAL A 55 -8.60 23.11 10.45
CA VAL A 55 -7.38 23.61 9.83
C VAL A 55 -6.65 22.44 9.18
N ASP A 56 -6.24 22.64 7.94
CA ASP A 56 -5.45 21.72 7.15
C ASP A 56 -3.97 21.93 7.48
N HIS A 57 -3.30 20.83 7.80
CA HIS A 57 -1.87 20.81 8.10
C HIS A 57 -1.14 19.89 7.12
N ALA A 58 0.13 20.17 6.90
CA ALA A 58 1.03 19.33 6.13
C ALA A 58 1.61 18.24 7.04
N GLY A 59 1.45 16.97 6.68
CA GLY A 59 2.13 15.84 7.31
C GLY A 59 3.05 15.13 6.33
N THR A 60 4.09 14.47 6.84
CA THR A 60 4.87 13.51 6.07
C THR A 60 4.31 12.11 6.27
N SER A 61 4.43 11.25 5.25
CA SER A 61 3.97 9.87 5.34
C SER A 61 4.69 9.14 6.48
N GLY A 62 3.92 8.67 7.48
CA GLY A 62 4.45 7.87 8.59
C GLY A 62 4.70 8.62 9.90
N ASN A 63 4.56 9.95 9.92
CA ASN A 63 4.66 10.73 11.15
C ASN A 63 3.30 10.84 11.86
N ASP A 64 3.34 10.84 13.19
CA ASP A 64 2.20 11.06 14.08
C ASP A 64 1.95 12.55 14.38
N HIS A 65 2.70 13.42 13.71
CA HIS A 65 2.66 14.86 13.84
C HIS A 65 2.69 15.57 12.47
N ALA A 66 2.14 16.79 12.42
CA ALA A 66 2.26 17.68 11.28
C ALA A 66 3.60 18.44 11.29
N LEU A 67 3.96 19.11 10.20
CA LEU A 67 5.17 19.94 10.11
C LEU A 67 5.24 21.05 11.18
N CYS A 68 4.09 21.62 11.56
CA CYS A 68 3.98 22.60 12.64
C CYS A 68 4.02 21.97 14.05
N GLY A 69 4.31 20.67 14.17
CA GLY A 69 4.47 19.99 15.45
C GLY A 69 3.18 19.58 16.16
N ILE A 70 1.99 19.78 15.56
CA ILE A 70 0.75 19.31 16.17
C ILE A 70 0.68 17.78 16.17
N THR A 71 0.22 17.19 17.27
CA THR A 71 -0.01 15.75 17.43
C THR A 71 -1.51 15.44 17.50
N GLY A 72 -1.88 14.16 17.60
CA GLY A 72 -3.28 13.75 17.69
C GLY A 72 -4.05 14.01 16.39
N ILE A 73 -3.42 13.69 15.27
CA ILE A 73 -3.90 13.99 13.93
C ILE A 73 -4.64 12.81 13.28
N ASP A 74 -5.57 13.13 12.39
CA ASP A 74 -6.08 12.22 11.38
C ASP A 74 -5.36 12.49 10.05
N VAL A 75 -4.85 11.42 9.45
CA VAL A 75 -4.14 11.47 8.16
C VAL A 75 -5.13 11.20 7.04
N TYR A 76 -5.28 12.15 6.13
CA TYR A 76 -6.16 12.05 4.97
C TYR A 76 -5.35 11.60 3.76
N ARG A 77 -5.82 10.62 2.98
CA ARG A 77 -5.12 10.10 1.78
C ARG A 77 -4.95 11.12 0.63
N GLN A 78 -5.24 12.39 0.85
CA GLN A 78 -5.14 13.44 -0.17
C GLN A 78 -3.88 14.29 0.05
N PRO A 79 -3.31 14.85 -1.02
CA PRO A 79 -2.20 15.77 -0.88
C PRO A 79 -2.63 17.06 -0.16
N PHE A 80 -1.71 17.62 0.64
CA PHE A 80 -1.81 18.94 1.23
C PHE A 80 -1.62 19.98 0.13
N ASP A 81 -2.57 20.89 0.00
CA ASP A 81 -2.49 22.04 -0.89
C ASP A 81 -2.24 23.31 -0.06
N PRO A 82 -1.06 23.94 -0.14
CA PRO A 82 -0.76 25.15 0.62
C PRO A 82 -1.64 26.35 0.23
N ASN A 83 -2.33 26.28 -0.91
CA ASN A 83 -3.10 27.40 -1.48
C ASN A 83 -4.57 27.42 -1.04
N VAL A 84 -5.07 26.41 -0.30
CA VAL A 84 -6.44 26.45 0.20
C VAL A 84 -6.59 27.39 1.40
N ARG A 85 -7.83 27.88 1.63
CA ARG A 85 -8.09 28.97 2.58
C ARG A 85 -7.86 28.57 4.04
N ASN A 86 -8.16 27.33 4.41
CA ASN A 86 -8.12 26.87 5.80
C ASN A 86 -6.84 26.09 6.09
N VAL A 87 -5.68 26.67 5.79
CA VAL A 87 -4.37 26.05 5.98
C VAL A 87 -3.63 26.68 7.14
N CYS A 88 -2.94 25.86 7.92
CA CYS A 88 -2.00 26.32 8.94
C CYS A 88 -0.89 27.19 8.30
N PRO A 89 -0.71 28.46 8.72
CA PRO A 89 0.30 29.36 8.13
C PRO A 89 1.73 28.80 8.21
N GLU A 90 2.08 28.15 9.31
CA GLU A 90 3.40 27.51 9.49
C GLU A 90 3.59 26.37 8.49
N CYS A 91 2.60 25.48 8.33
CA CYS A 91 2.67 24.41 7.32
C CYS A 91 2.73 24.95 5.89
N ARG A 92 2.08 26.09 5.60
CA ARG A 92 2.15 26.74 4.28
C ARG A 92 3.56 27.26 4.01
N GLU A 93 4.15 27.98 4.97
CA GLU A 93 5.51 28.52 4.82
C GLU A 93 6.55 27.41 4.73
N GLU A 94 6.45 26.39 5.58
CA GLU A 94 7.39 25.27 5.61
C GLU A 94 7.31 24.45 4.32
N ALA A 95 6.10 24.16 3.84
CA ALA A 95 5.90 23.44 2.58
C ALA A 95 6.41 24.22 1.35
N ALA A 96 6.50 25.55 1.42
CA ALA A 96 7.07 26.37 0.37
C ALA A 96 8.60 26.45 0.41
N ARG A 97 9.21 26.29 1.60
CA ARG A 97 10.67 26.38 1.81
C ARG A 97 11.37 25.04 1.64
N THR A 98 10.69 23.95 1.96
CA THR A 98 11.25 22.62 1.99
C THR A 98 10.67 21.83 0.81
N PRO A 99 11.48 21.48 -0.22
CA PRO A 99 11.07 20.50 -1.20
C PRO A 99 10.64 19.25 -0.42
N PRO A 100 9.41 18.77 -0.63
CA PRO A 100 8.88 17.68 0.16
C PRO A 100 9.83 16.49 0.06
N GLU A 101 10.17 15.90 1.20
CA GLU A 101 11.04 14.75 1.25
C GLU A 101 10.54 13.68 0.27
N PRO A 102 11.43 13.01 -0.48
CA PRO A 102 11.02 11.98 -1.41
C PRO A 102 10.20 10.92 -0.66
N VAL A 103 8.94 10.72 -1.05
CA VAL A 103 8.10 9.71 -0.40
C VAL A 103 8.67 8.34 -0.73
N VAL A 104 8.89 7.55 0.32
CA VAL A 104 9.33 6.15 0.22
C VAL A 104 8.47 5.43 -0.81
N SER A 105 9.11 4.87 -1.84
CA SER A 105 8.39 4.15 -2.90
C SER A 105 7.61 2.97 -2.33
N ILE A 106 6.54 2.55 -3.01
CA ILE A 106 5.74 1.41 -2.55
C ILE A 106 6.59 0.11 -2.47
N GLN A 107 7.58 -0.01 -3.36
CA GLN A 107 8.55 -1.11 -3.36
C GLN A 107 9.46 -1.05 -2.14
N GLU A 108 9.98 0.14 -1.80
CA GLU A 108 10.85 0.35 -0.64
C GLU A 108 10.08 0.11 0.66
N ARG A 109 8.85 0.62 0.76
CA ARG A 109 7.96 0.37 1.90
C ARG A 109 7.69 -1.12 2.10
N LEU A 110 7.34 -1.84 1.02
CA LEU A 110 7.13 -3.29 1.11
C LEU A 110 8.43 -4.02 1.46
N HIS A 111 9.56 -3.57 0.92
CA HIS A 111 10.87 -4.15 1.23
C HIS A 111 11.21 -4.02 2.73
N GLU A 112 10.95 -2.86 3.35
CA GLU A 112 11.11 -2.64 4.79
C GLU A 112 10.13 -3.46 5.63
N MET A 113 8.86 -3.53 5.20
CA MET A 113 7.85 -4.33 5.90
C MET A 113 8.20 -5.82 5.95
N LEU A 114 8.99 -6.32 4.99
CA LEU A 114 9.46 -7.70 4.92
C LEU A 114 10.65 -8.00 5.85
N GLU A 115 11.23 -7.02 6.55
CA GLU A 115 12.37 -7.20 7.45
C GLU A 115 12.16 -8.30 8.52
N PRO A 116 11.00 -8.36 9.23
CA PRO A 116 10.79 -9.33 10.31
C PRO A 116 10.31 -10.70 9.83
N ALA A 117 10.12 -10.89 8.51
CA ALA A 117 9.84 -12.20 7.94
C ALA A 117 11.15 -12.97 7.71
N GLU A 118 11.11 -14.30 7.62
CA GLU A 118 12.30 -15.13 7.38
C GLU A 118 12.07 -16.09 6.20
N GLY A 119 13.16 -16.52 5.57
CA GLY A 119 13.16 -17.59 4.57
C GLY A 119 13.40 -17.14 3.12
N PRO A 120 13.60 -18.12 2.21
CA PRO A 120 14.10 -17.87 0.86
C PRO A 120 13.14 -17.06 -0.02
N LEU A 121 11.82 -17.23 0.14
CA LEU A 121 10.83 -16.47 -0.62
C LEU A 121 10.84 -14.98 -0.25
N ARG A 122 11.11 -14.67 1.02
CA ARG A 122 11.27 -13.28 1.48
C ARG A 122 12.51 -12.66 0.86
N ASP A 123 13.64 -13.38 0.86
CA ASP A 123 14.90 -12.88 0.32
C ASP A 123 14.83 -12.67 -1.19
N GLU A 124 14.20 -13.61 -1.91
CA GLU A 124 13.91 -13.46 -3.34
C GLU A 124 13.04 -12.24 -3.61
N LEU A 125 11.94 -12.07 -2.86
CA LEU A 125 11.03 -10.93 -3.06
C LEU A 125 11.73 -9.60 -2.75
N ARG A 126 12.53 -9.49 -1.68
CA ARG A 126 13.31 -8.29 -1.37
C ARG A 126 14.29 -7.95 -2.49
N ARG A 127 14.98 -8.95 -3.06
CA ARG A 127 15.85 -8.76 -4.23
C ARG A 127 15.07 -8.25 -5.44
N LEU A 128 13.91 -8.83 -5.73
CA LEU A 128 13.06 -8.41 -6.85
C LEU A 128 12.50 -7.00 -6.67
N LEU A 129 12.12 -6.61 -5.45
CA LEU A 129 11.67 -5.24 -5.14
C LEU A 129 12.79 -4.22 -5.39
N ARG A 130 14.03 -4.54 -5.01
CA ARG A 130 15.20 -3.71 -5.33
C ARG A 130 15.48 -3.60 -6.83
N ALA A 131 15.04 -4.58 -7.62
CA ALA A 131 15.14 -4.58 -9.07
C ALA A 131 13.90 -3.98 -9.77
N GLY A 132 12.94 -3.43 -9.02
CA GLY A 132 11.77 -2.76 -9.58
C GLY A 132 10.56 -3.65 -9.83
N ALA A 133 10.40 -4.74 -9.06
CA ALA A 133 9.20 -5.56 -9.12
C ALA A 133 7.92 -4.72 -8.97
N HIS A 134 6.91 -5.05 -9.75
CA HIS A 134 5.65 -4.34 -9.76
C HIS A 134 4.81 -4.74 -8.55
N VAL A 135 4.57 -3.78 -7.66
CA VAL A 135 3.62 -3.94 -6.55
C VAL A 135 2.23 -3.60 -7.08
N GLY A 136 1.37 -4.61 -7.13
CA GLY A 136 -0.03 -4.50 -7.53
C GLY A 136 -0.92 -4.07 -6.37
N PRO A 137 -2.20 -4.50 -6.37
CA PRO A 137 -3.15 -4.13 -5.33
C PRO A 137 -2.63 -4.41 -3.92
N TRP A 138 -2.81 -3.41 -3.05
CA TRP A 138 -2.49 -3.43 -1.64
C TRP A 138 -3.77 -3.10 -0.87
N THR A 139 -4.33 -4.08 -0.18
CA THR A 139 -5.61 -3.93 0.52
C THR A 139 -5.45 -4.28 1.99
N GLY A 140 -5.84 -3.36 2.87
CA GLY A 140 -5.88 -3.58 4.31
C GLY A 140 -7.31 -3.83 4.77
N GLY A 141 -7.51 -4.71 5.75
CA GLY A 141 -8.86 -5.05 6.20
C GLY A 141 -8.92 -6.20 7.18
N HIS A 142 -10.13 -6.65 7.47
CA HIS A 142 -10.38 -7.78 8.35
C HIS A 142 -9.88 -9.08 7.70
N ALA A 143 -9.16 -9.90 8.45
CA ALA A 143 -8.48 -11.09 7.91
C ALA A 143 -9.45 -12.07 7.26
N GLN A 144 -10.62 -12.29 7.88
CA GLN A 144 -11.65 -13.17 7.35
C GLN A 144 -12.14 -12.71 5.96
N THR A 145 -12.43 -11.42 5.80
CA THR A 145 -12.88 -10.85 4.52
C THR A 145 -11.79 -10.94 3.45
N LEU A 146 -10.54 -10.65 3.81
CA LEU A 146 -9.44 -10.70 2.85
C LEU A 146 -9.01 -12.12 2.49
N ALA A 147 -9.22 -13.09 3.39
CA ALA A 147 -8.96 -14.51 3.12
C ALA A 147 -9.85 -15.06 1.99
N GLU A 148 -11.06 -14.54 1.81
CA GLU A 148 -11.97 -14.93 0.71
C GLU A 148 -11.36 -14.62 -0.66
N GLY A 149 -10.52 -13.59 -0.76
CA GLY A 149 -9.79 -13.22 -1.99
C GLY A 149 -8.54 -14.06 -2.27
N VAL A 150 -8.19 -15.00 -1.38
CA VAL A 150 -7.01 -15.86 -1.51
C VAL A 150 -7.40 -17.20 -2.13
N VAL A 151 -7.00 -17.41 -3.39
CA VAL A 151 -7.17 -18.69 -4.08
C VAL A 151 -6.02 -19.62 -3.72
N PHE A 152 -6.18 -20.39 -2.64
CA PHE A 152 -5.12 -21.24 -2.10
C PHE A 152 -4.61 -22.31 -3.07
N ASP A 153 -5.46 -22.86 -3.93
CA ASP A 153 -5.07 -23.90 -4.91
C ASP A 153 -4.08 -23.37 -5.97
N ARG A 154 -3.95 -22.04 -6.08
CA ARG A 154 -2.97 -21.40 -6.96
C ARG A 154 -1.64 -21.12 -6.28
N ILE A 155 -1.54 -21.28 -4.96
CA ILE A 155 -0.29 -21.13 -4.22
C ILE A 155 0.55 -22.39 -4.42
N ILE A 156 1.70 -22.24 -5.06
CA ILE A 156 2.63 -23.34 -5.34
C ILE A 156 3.74 -23.46 -4.28
N GLU A 157 4.04 -22.37 -3.57
CA GLU A 157 5.01 -22.33 -2.49
C GLU A 157 4.52 -21.39 -1.38
N GLY A 158 4.71 -21.74 -0.10
CA GLY A 158 4.39 -20.86 1.04
C GLY A 158 2.92 -20.88 1.52
N ALA A 159 2.09 -21.81 1.07
CA ALA A 159 0.67 -21.87 1.44
C ALA A 159 0.44 -21.92 2.96
N ASP A 160 1.21 -22.73 3.69
CA ASP A 160 1.08 -22.86 5.14
C ASP A 160 1.44 -21.58 5.88
N ALA A 161 2.45 -20.84 5.39
CA ALA A 161 2.83 -19.55 5.97
C ALA A 161 1.69 -18.53 5.81
N ILE A 162 1.04 -18.49 4.64
CA ILE A 162 -0.12 -17.63 4.38
C ILE A 162 -1.30 -18.00 5.28
N ARG A 163 -1.61 -19.30 5.45
CA ARG A 163 -2.68 -19.74 6.37
C ARG A 163 -2.40 -19.28 7.80
N LYS A 164 -1.17 -19.47 8.28
CA LYS A 164 -0.76 -19.03 9.62
C LYS A 164 -0.88 -17.52 9.79
N ALA A 165 -0.42 -16.74 8.80
CA ALA A 165 -0.49 -15.28 8.86
C ALA A 165 -1.95 -14.77 8.87
N LEU A 166 -2.83 -15.36 8.06
CA LEU A 166 -4.26 -15.01 8.06
C LEU A 166 -4.94 -15.34 9.40
N ALA A 167 -4.52 -16.40 10.08
CA ALA A 167 -5.05 -16.77 11.39
C ALA A 167 -4.45 -15.96 12.56
N ALA A 168 -3.32 -15.28 12.36
CA ALA A 168 -2.55 -14.66 13.42
C ALA A 168 -3.12 -13.31 13.92
N ALA A 169 -3.94 -12.62 13.13
CA ALA A 169 -4.48 -11.32 13.49
C ALA A 169 -5.90 -11.10 12.95
N ALA A 170 -6.69 -10.27 13.64
CA ALA A 170 -8.02 -9.86 13.18
C ALA A 170 -7.96 -8.97 11.93
N SER A 171 -6.86 -8.24 11.73
CA SER A 171 -6.64 -7.39 10.55
C SER A 171 -5.29 -7.65 9.93
N ILE A 172 -5.25 -7.61 8.59
CA ILE A 172 -4.04 -7.84 7.80
C ILE A 172 -3.93 -6.79 6.69
N GLU A 173 -2.76 -6.72 6.06
CA GLU A 173 -2.59 -6.19 4.72
C GLU A 173 -2.30 -7.34 3.75
N LEU A 174 -2.95 -7.30 2.58
CA LEU A 174 -2.78 -8.25 1.49
C LEU A 174 -2.17 -7.51 0.29
N ILE A 175 -1.01 -7.97 -0.18
CA ILE A 175 -0.26 -7.33 -1.26
C ILE A 175 0.08 -8.35 -2.33
N ARG A 176 -0.09 -7.97 -3.60
CA ARG A 176 0.33 -8.79 -4.75
C ARG A 176 1.53 -8.17 -5.42
N VAL A 177 2.54 -8.96 -5.75
CA VAL A 177 3.76 -8.47 -6.42
C VAL A 177 4.06 -9.32 -7.63
N LYS A 178 4.45 -8.70 -8.75
CA LYS A 178 4.91 -9.38 -9.97
C LYS A 178 6.37 -9.03 -10.21
N GLY A 179 7.22 -10.04 -10.41
CA GLY A 179 8.65 -9.82 -10.68
C GLY A 179 9.37 -11.13 -11.00
N GLY A 180 10.35 -11.07 -11.90
CA GLY A 180 11.16 -12.25 -12.26
C GLY A 180 10.36 -13.43 -12.81
N GLY A 181 9.26 -13.17 -13.52
CA GLY A 181 8.35 -14.21 -14.05
C GLY A 181 7.47 -14.89 -12.99
N ARG A 182 7.48 -14.42 -11.74
CA ARG A 182 6.70 -14.96 -10.62
C ARG A 182 5.65 -13.97 -10.14
N ASN A 183 4.57 -14.51 -9.58
CA ASN A 183 3.57 -13.76 -8.83
C ASN A 183 3.69 -14.10 -7.36
N PHE A 184 3.85 -13.09 -6.51
CA PHE A 184 3.92 -13.24 -5.08
C PHE A 184 2.64 -12.74 -4.42
N LEU A 185 2.24 -13.43 -3.36
CA LEU A 185 1.24 -12.98 -2.40
C LEU A 185 1.95 -12.71 -1.09
N VAL A 186 1.75 -11.51 -0.53
CA VAL A 186 2.25 -11.14 0.79
C VAL A 186 1.06 -10.88 1.70
N VAL A 187 1.09 -11.49 2.88
CA VAL A 187 0.15 -11.21 3.98
C VAL A 187 0.93 -10.62 5.13
N VAL A 188 0.50 -9.45 5.62
CA VAL A 188 1.11 -8.78 6.76
C VAL A 188 0.08 -8.67 7.88
N PRO A 189 0.16 -9.51 8.92
CA PRO A 189 -0.71 -9.39 10.08
C PRO A 189 -0.41 -8.11 10.85
N ARG A 190 -1.44 -7.41 11.33
CA ARG A 190 -1.23 -6.23 12.17
C ARG A 190 -0.46 -6.62 13.45
N GLY A 191 0.76 -6.10 13.59
CA GLY A 191 1.64 -6.39 14.72
C GLY A 191 2.33 -7.76 14.66
N GLY A 192 2.29 -8.46 13.53
CA GLY A 192 2.94 -9.75 13.32
C GLY A 192 3.93 -9.75 12.16
N SER A 193 4.64 -10.86 11.99
CA SER A 193 5.58 -11.04 10.88
C SER A 193 4.85 -11.32 9.55
N PRO A 194 5.29 -10.71 8.43
CA PRO A 194 4.78 -11.03 7.11
C PRO A 194 4.98 -12.49 6.70
N ALA A 195 4.08 -12.98 5.85
CA ALA A 195 4.25 -14.23 5.13
C ALA A 195 4.25 -13.99 3.63
N VAL A 196 5.09 -14.73 2.92
CA VAL A 196 5.26 -14.64 1.46
C VAL A 196 4.95 -16.00 0.83
N ALA A 197 4.19 -15.99 -0.27
CA ALA A 197 3.89 -17.16 -1.07
C ALA A 197 4.05 -16.87 -2.56
N VAL A 198 4.29 -17.92 -3.36
CA VAL A 198 4.31 -17.85 -4.82
C VAL A 198 3.00 -18.41 -5.36
N GLN A 199 2.37 -17.66 -6.27
CA GLN A 199 1.17 -18.04 -6.98
C GLN A 199 1.48 -18.38 -8.43
N ARG A 200 0.70 -19.29 -9.02
CA ARG A 200 0.68 -19.48 -10.47
C ARG A 200 0.26 -18.17 -11.17
N PRO A 201 0.79 -17.89 -12.37
CA PRO A 201 0.27 -16.87 -13.29
C PRO A 201 -1.26 -16.93 -13.39
N ASP A 202 -1.90 -15.78 -13.55
CA ASP A 202 -3.31 -15.76 -13.89
C ASP A 202 -3.47 -16.15 -15.35
N PRO A 203 -4.21 -17.21 -15.69
CA PRO A 203 -4.47 -17.54 -17.09
C PRO A 203 -5.14 -16.36 -17.83
N ASP A 204 -5.96 -15.58 -17.12
CA ASP A 204 -6.68 -14.40 -17.65
C ASP A 204 -5.82 -13.12 -17.72
N GLN A 205 -4.54 -13.21 -17.31
CA GLN A 205 -3.57 -12.13 -17.45
C GLN A 205 -2.31 -12.58 -18.17
N SER A 206 -2.47 -13.53 -19.11
CA SER A 206 -1.45 -13.75 -20.13
C SER A 206 -1.26 -12.44 -20.88
N PRO A 207 -0.01 -11.97 -21.13
CA PRO A 207 0.18 -10.87 -22.05
C PRO A 207 -0.42 -11.32 -23.37
N GLU A 208 -1.38 -10.57 -23.91
CA GLU A 208 -1.74 -10.71 -25.32
C GLU A 208 -0.43 -10.68 -26.10
N THR A 209 -0.05 -11.83 -26.62
CA THR A 209 0.96 -11.94 -27.66
C THR A 209 0.46 -11.04 -28.78
N ARG A 210 1.03 -9.84 -28.88
CA ARG A 210 1.07 -9.13 -30.15
C ARG A 210 1.96 -9.97 -31.05
N ASP A 211 1.34 -10.95 -31.70
CA ASP A 211 1.83 -11.46 -32.97
C ASP A 211 1.78 -10.28 -33.93
N GLU A 212 2.93 -9.65 -34.15
CA GLU A 212 3.18 -8.83 -35.32
C GLU A 212 3.22 -9.77 -36.53
N ALA A 213 2.17 -9.72 -37.35
CA ALA A 213 2.13 -10.20 -38.71
C ALA A 213 2.36 -9.04 -39.69
#